data_AF-A0A9E1R2E2-F1
#
_entry.id   AF-A0A9E1R2E2-F1
#
_cell.length_a   1.000
_cell.length_b   1.000
_cell.length_c   1.000
_cell.angle_alpha   90.00
_cell.angle_beta   90.00
_cell.angle_gamma   90.00
#
_symmetry.space_group_name_H-M   'P 1'
#
loop_
_entity.id
_entity.type
_entity.pdbx_description
1 polymer ?
#
loop_
_entity_poly.entity_id
_entity_poly.type
_entity_poly.pdbx_seq_one_letter_code
_entity_poly.pdbx_strand_id
1 'polypeptide(L)'
;IASTGLVAVLLNSSGLPLVSFSAVILALTFASLAGMIGIIGLARAVPENPDLTNETPSSPDWRSSIQHLSGLTTYLGVPLGHLLGPWITWLIWRRHAPWLDTNGRAALNFALTISIFYVSCLILVFFFIGFILLGLLMVFHIWVLVRNAWRASVNLPARYPLSINFLR
;
A
#
# COMPACT_ATOMS: atom_id res chain seq x y z
N ILE A 1 -41.65 0.83 38.60
CA ILE A 1 -40.98 1.86 39.43
C ILE A 1 -39.69 1.34 40.10
N ALA A 2 -39.29 0.07 39.94
CA ALA A 2 -38.09 -0.49 40.60
C ALA A 2 -36.94 -0.97 39.66
N SER A 3 -36.92 -0.62 38.36
CA SER A 3 -35.81 -1.00 37.46
C SER A 3 -34.90 0.16 37.05
N THR A 4 -35.30 1.40 37.27
CA THR A 4 -34.50 2.59 36.94
C THR A 4 -33.36 2.84 37.94
N GLY A 5 -33.47 2.33 39.17
CA GLY A 5 -32.43 2.48 40.19
C GLY A 5 -31.20 1.59 39.97
N LEU A 6 -31.36 0.38 39.42
CA LEU A 6 -30.26 -0.57 39.25
C LEU A 6 -29.32 -0.18 38.09
N VAL A 7 -29.86 0.46 37.04
CA VAL A 7 -29.06 0.97 35.91
C VAL A 7 -28.20 2.16 36.33
N ALA A 8 -28.71 3.04 37.21
CA ALA A 8 -27.95 4.17 37.72
C ALA A 8 -26.78 3.75 38.64
N VAL A 9 -26.95 2.66 39.40
CA VAL A 9 -25.91 2.13 40.31
C VAL A 9 -24.78 1.43 39.54
N LEU A 10 -25.05 0.82 38.39
CA LEU A 10 -24.00 0.23 37.53
C LEU A 10 -23.22 1.27 36.71
N LEU A 11 -23.71 2.51 36.60
CA LEU A 11 -23.02 3.62 35.92
C LEU A 11 -22.16 4.47 36.87
N ASN A 12 -22.15 4.16 38.17
CA ASN A 12 -21.41 4.89 39.19
C ASN A 12 -20.13 4.18 39.66
N SER A 13 -19.35 3.63 38.72
CA SER A 13 -17.94 3.32 38.96
C SER A 13 -17.09 4.45 38.36
N SER A 14 -17.02 5.55 39.11
CA SER A 14 -16.37 6.82 38.83
C SER A 14 -14.82 6.76 38.86
N GLY A 15 -14.22 5.76 38.22
CA GLY A 15 -12.77 5.56 38.23
C GLY A 15 -12.14 5.02 36.95
N LEU A 16 -12.93 4.61 35.95
CA LEU A 16 -12.41 4.25 34.64
C LEU A 16 -12.88 5.29 33.65
N PRO A 17 -12.01 5.92 32.84
CA PRO A 17 -12.49 6.71 31.72
C PRO A 17 -13.31 5.75 30.86
N LEU A 18 -14.63 5.90 30.89
CA LEU A 18 -15.53 5.21 29.98
C LEU A 18 -15.23 5.84 28.61
N VAL A 19 -14.12 5.44 27.99
CA VAL A 19 -13.82 5.81 26.62
C VAL A 19 -14.99 5.23 25.85
N SER A 20 -15.95 6.09 25.54
CA SER A 20 -17.17 5.63 24.89
C SER A 20 -16.72 4.88 23.64
N PHE A 21 -17.39 3.78 23.30
CA PHE A 21 -17.08 3.04 22.08
C PHE A 21 -16.95 3.98 20.87
N SER A 22 -17.75 5.06 20.85
CA SER A 22 -17.67 6.18 19.91
C SER A 22 -16.36 6.99 19.96
N ALA A 23 -15.79 7.26 21.13
CA ALA A 23 -14.54 8.01 21.27
C ALA A 23 -13.33 7.23 20.73
N VAL A 24 -13.28 5.91 20.95
CA VAL A 24 -12.24 5.03 20.38
C VAL A 24 -12.32 5.04 18.86
N ILE A 25 -13.53 4.86 18.33
CA ILE A 25 -13.84 4.85 16.91
C ILE A 25 -13.44 6.18 16.24
N LEU A 26 -13.77 7.31 16.87
CA LEU A 26 -13.38 8.64 16.38
C LEU A 26 -11.86 8.83 16.38
N ALA A 27 -11.18 8.44 17.47
CA ALA A 27 -9.72 8.54 17.56
C ALA A 27 -9.01 7.71 16.47
N LEU A 28 -9.49 6.49 16.20
CA LEU A 28 -8.96 5.65 15.14
C LEU A 28 -9.14 6.26 13.74
N THR A 29 -10.27 6.90 13.47
CA THR A 29 -10.46 7.59 12.18
C THR A 29 -9.54 8.78 11.99
N PHE A 30 -9.43 9.64 13.00
CA PHE A 30 -8.52 10.78 12.92
C PHE A 30 -7.07 10.33 12.82
N ALA A 31 -6.67 9.29 13.56
CA ALA A 31 -5.34 8.71 13.47
C ALA A 31 -5.06 8.12 12.08
N SER A 32 -6.02 7.41 11.48
CA SER A 32 -5.85 6.82 10.16
C SER A 32 -5.86 7.88 9.04
N LEU A 33 -6.69 8.92 9.14
CA LEU A 33 -6.69 10.03 8.20
C LEU A 33 -5.38 10.84 8.29
N ALA A 34 -4.95 11.17 9.52
CA ALA A 34 -3.68 11.84 9.76
C ALA A 34 -2.49 10.99 9.28
N GLY A 35 -2.55 9.67 9.50
CA GLY A 35 -1.59 8.71 8.97
C GLY A 35 -1.52 8.73 7.44
N MET A 36 -2.66 8.68 6.75
CA MET A 36 -2.70 8.78 5.29
C MET A 36 -2.13 10.11 4.79
N ILE A 37 -2.48 11.23 5.41
CA ILE A 37 -1.95 12.56 5.05
C ILE A 37 -0.43 12.59 5.28
N GLY A 38 0.06 12.05 6.39
CA GLY A 38 1.48 11.94 6.70
C GLY A 38 2.25 11.08 5.68
N ILE A 39 1.69 9.93 5.29
CA ILE A 39 2.28 9.05 4.26
C ILE A 39 2.32 9.77 2.90
N ILE A 40 1.27 10.49 2.52
CA ILE A 40 1.25 11.30 1.28
C ILE A 40 2.35 12.37 1.33
N GLY A 41 2.55 13.02 2.48
CA GLY A 41 3.64 13.98 2.69
C GLY A 41 5.02 13.36 2.55
N LEU A 42 5.24 12.17 3.11
CA LEU A 42 6.49 11.41 2.98
C LEU A 42 6.77 11.00 1.53
N ALA A 43 5.72 10.65 0.79
CA ALA A 43 5.85 10.06 -0.52
C ALA A 43 5.98 11.08 -1.67
N ARG A 44 6.04 12.39 -1.34
CA ARG A 44 6.46 13.49 -2.22
C ARG A 44 7.98 13.53 -2.44
N ALA A 45 8.76 12.73 -1.71
CA ALA A 45 10.17 12.51 -2.02
C ALA A 45 10.27 11.86 -3.40
N VAL A 46 10.60 12.65 -4.41
CA VAL A 46 10.86 12.19 -5.77
C VAL A 46 11.87 11.05 -5.68
N PRO A 47 11.57 9.83 -6.17
CA PRO A 47 12.57 8.79 -6.19
C PRO A 47 13.69 9.24 -7.14
N GLU A 48 14.82 9.56 -6.54
CA GLU A 48 16.08 9.72 -7.23
C GLU A 48 16.65 8.31 -7.46
N ASN A 49 16.85 7.93 -8.71
CA ASN A 49 17.82 6.89 -9.03
C ASN A 49 18.82 7.52 -10.02
N PRO A 50 19.98 7.98 -9.51
CA PRO A 50 20.93 8.78 -10.28
C PRO A 50 21.74 7.98 -11.30
N ASP A 51 21.52 6.66 -11.47
CA ASP A 51 22.39 5.80 -12.31
C ASP A 51 21.65 4.94 -13.37
N LEU A 52 20.37 5.24 -13.66
CA LEU A 52 19.54 4.44 -14.58
C LEU A 52 20.03 4.40 -16.03
N THR A 53 20.84 5.39 -16.45
CA THR A 53 21.34 5.46 -17.82
C THR A 53 22.36 4.36 -18.13
N ASN A 54 23.05 3.84 -17.11
CA ASN A 54 24.11 2.84 -17.29
C ASN A 54 23.58 1.39 -17.19
N GLU A 55 22.37 1.20 -16.66
CA GLU A 55 21.79 -0.12 -16.41
C GLU A 55 20.64 -0.48 -17.36
N THR A 56 20.34 0.39 -18.32
CA THR A 56 19.26 0.15 -19.30
C THR A 56 19.70 -0.94 -20.29
N PRO A 57 18.92 -2.02 -20.48
CA PRO A 57 19.30 -3.10 -21.37
C PRO A 57 19.23 -2.66 -22.84
N SER A 58 20.11 -3.22 -23.68
CA SER A 58 20.16 -2.94 -25.13
C SER A 58 18.92 -3.42 -25.88
N SER A 59 18.17 -4.36 -25.30
CA SER A 59 16.89 -4.87 -25.82
C SER A 59 15.85 -4.92 -24.71
N PRO A 60 14.55 -4.78 -25.03
CA PRO A 60 13.49 -4.88 -24.04
C PRO A 60 13.45 -6.25 -23.35
N ASP A 61 13.42 -6.25 -22.02
CA ASP A 61 13.26 -7.47 -21.23
C ASP A 61 11.83 -7.57 -20.66
N TRP A 62 11.04 -8.49 -21.23
CA TRP A 62 9.66 -8.77 -20.79
C TRP A 62 9.55 -9.12 -19.30
N ARG A 63 10.60 -9.66 -18.67
CA ARG A 63 10.64 -10.00 -17.24
C ARG A 63 10.41 -8.77 -16.38
N SER A 64 10.95 -7.62 -16.78
CA SER A 64 10.77 -6.35 -16.06
C SER A 64 9.31 -5.91 -16.03
N SER A 65 8.57 -6.06 -17.14
CA SER A 65 7.13 -5.81 -17.17
C SER A 65 6.37 -6.77 -16.24
N ILE A 66 6.78 -8.04 -16.16
CA ILE A 66 6.15 -9.01 -15.25
C ILE A 66 6.39 -8.68 -13.79
N GLN A 67 7.57 -8.19 -13.41
CA GLN A 67 7.82 -7.75 -12.04
C GLN A 67 6.78 -6.72 -11.59
N HIS A 68 6.42 -5.78 -12.47
CA HIS A 68 5.36 -4.81 -12.20
C HIS A 68 3.96 -5.43 -12.22
N LEU A 69 3.61 -6.24 -13.23
CA LEU A 69 2.27 -6.83 -13.35
C LEU A 69 1.98 -7.91 -12.31
N SER A 70 3.00 -8.54 -11.74
CA SER A 70 2.83 -9.61 -10.75
C SER A 70 2.03 -9.18 -9.52
N GLY A 71 2.00 -7.88 -9.19
CA GLY A 71 1.15 -7.37 -8.12
C GLY A 71 -0.36 -7.45 -8.40
N LEU A 72 -0.77 -7.65 -9.66
CA LEU A 72 -2.17 -7.88 -10.02
C LEU A 72 -2.68 -9.26 -9.61
N THR A 73 -1.78 -10.18 -9.21
CA THR A 73 -2.15 -11.54 -8.76
C THR A 73 -3.14 -11.52 -7.59
N THR A 74 -3.15 -10.46 -6.79
CA THR A 74 -4.16 -10.26 -5.73
C THR A 74 -5.59 -10.32 -6.26
N TYR A 75 -5.83 -9.78 -7.46
CA TYR A 75 -7.16 -9.72 -8.08
C TYR A 75 -7.60 -11.06 -8.70
N LEU A 76 -6.71 -12.05 -8.76
CA LEU A 76 -7.02 -13.42 -9.14
C LEU A 76 -7.50 -14.27 -7.95
N GLY A 77 -7.66 -13.66 -6.77
CA GLY A 77 -8.07 -14.36 -5.54
C GLY A 77 -6.91 -14.93 -4.73
N VAL A 78 -5.66 -14.63 -5.10
CA VAL A 78 -4.50 -15.03 -4.29
C VAL A 78 -4.34 -14.07 -3.11
N PRO A 79 -4.45 -14.55 -1.86
CA PRO A 79 -4.28 -13.68 -0.70
C PRO A 79 -2.86 -13.11 -0.68
N LEU A 80 -2.75 -11.81 -0.42
CA LEU A 80 -1.48 -11.06 -0.45
C LEU A 80 -0.74 -11.13 -1.80
N GLY A 81 -1.44 -11.49 -2.89
CA GLY A 81 -0.84 -11.62 -4.22
C GLY A 81 -0.15 -10.35 -4.72
N HIS A 82 -0.56 -9.17 -4.22
CA HIS A 82 0.05 -7.88 -4.58
C HIS A 82 1.45 -7.70 -4.01
N LEU A 83 1.74 -8.36 -2.89
CA LEU A 83 3.05 -8.36 -2.24
C LEU A 83 3.87 -9.57 -2.65
N LEU A 84 3.24 -10.76 -2.68
CA LEU A 84 3.91 -12.02 -3.03
C LEU A 84 4.38 -12.03 -4.49
N GLY A 85 3.59 -11.52 -5.43
CA GLY A 85 3.97 -11.48 -6.85
C GLY A 85 5.30 -10.75 -7.09
N PRO A 86 5.41 -9.46 -6.71
CA PRO A 86 6.64 -8.70 -6.88
C PRO A 86 7.80 -9.29 -6.09
N TRP A 87 7.53 -9.83 -4.88
CA TRP A 87 8.56 -10.42 -4.04
C TRP A 87 9.18 -11.68 -4.66
N ILE A 88 8.34 -12.61 -5.14
CA ILE A 88 8.79 -13.85 -5.78
C ILE A 88 9.52 -13.54 -7.10
N THR A 89 8.94 -12.70 -7.96
CA THR A 89 9.56 -12.37 -9.25
C THR A 89 10.88 -11.62 -9.08
N TRP A 90 11.00 -10.73 -8.08
CA TRP A 90 12.26 -10.10 -7.72
C TRP A 90 13.28 -11.12 -7.23
N LEU A 91 12.93 -12.04 -6.32
CA LEU A 91 13.87 -13.05 -5.82
C LEU A 91 14.43 -13.95 -6.93
N ILE A 92 13.61 -14.33 -7.90
CA ILE A 92 14.03 -15.18 -9.02
C ILE A 92 15.00 -14.42 -9.93
N TRP A 93 14.72 -13.15 -10.25
CA TRP A 93 15.43 -12.43 -11.31
C TRP A 93 16.48 -11.42 -10.85
N ARG A 94 16.53 -11.06 -9.56
CA ARG A 94 17.45 -10.05 -9.01
C ARG A 94 18.94 -10.28 -9.30
N ARG A 95 19.37 -11.53 -9.53
CA ARG A 95 20.77 -11.85 -9.84
C ARG A 95 21.08 -11.97 -11.34
N HIS A 96 20.09 -11.83 -12.21
CA HIS A 96 20.26 -12.02 -13.64
C HIS A 96 20.78 -10.77 -14.34
N ALA A 97 20.27 -9.59 -13.97
CA ALA A 97 20.68 -8.32 -14.53
C ALA A 97 20.42 -7.17 -13.54
N PRO A 98 21.28 -6.15 -13.49
CA PRO A 98 21.06 -4.97 -12.64
C PRO A 98 19.72 -4.25 -12.93
N TRP A 99 19.32 -4.20 -14.21
CA TRP A 99 17.98 -3.73 -14.64
C TRP A 99 16.82 -4.43 -13.92
N LEU A 100 16.88 -5.76 -13.81
CA LEU A 100 15.82 -6.57 -13.19
C LEU A 100 15.82 -6.44 -11.67
N ASP A 101 16.98 -6.23 -11.08
CA ASP A 101 17.10 -5.97 -9.66
C ASP A 101 16.46 -4.61 -9.31
N THR A 102 16.78 -3.58 -10.09
CA THR A 102 16.22 -2.23 -9.92
C THR A 102 14.70 -2.19 -10.14
N ASN A 103 14.17 -2.81 -11.20
CA ASN A 103 12.72 -2.84 -11.45
C ASN A 103 11.97 -3.69 -10.40
N GLY A 104 12.53 -4.82 -9.99
CA GLY A 104 11.95 -5.66 -8.95
C GLY A 104 11.94 -4.99 -7.58
N ARG A 105 13.02 -4.30 -7.18
CA ARG A 105 13.03 -3.46 -5.95
C ARG A 105 11.99 -2.36 -6.01
N ALA A 106 11.86 -1.66 -7.14
CA ALA A 106 10.85 -0.61 -7.31
C ALA A 106 9.42 -1.15 -7.18
N ALA A 107 9.11 -2.28 -7.82
CA ALA A 107 7.80 -2.93 -7.71
C ALA A 107 7.50 -3.38 -6.27
N LEU A 108 8.50 -3.95 -5.58
CA LEU A 108 8.37 -4.42 -4.21
C LEU A 108 8.22 -3.26 -3.20
N ASN A 109 8.97 -2.18 -3.38
CA ASN A 109 8.83 -0.96 -2.58
C ASN A 109 7.41 -0.39 -2.68
N PHE A 110 6.86 -0.32 -3.89
CA PHE A 110 5.47 0.10 -4.08
C PHE A 110 4.47 -0.89 -3.47
N ALA A 111 4.68 -2.20 -3.60
CA ALA A 111 3.84 -3.21 -2.99
C ALA A 111 3.80 -3.08 -1.46
N LEU A 112 4.93 -2.75 -0.82
CA LEU A 112 4.98 -2.43 0.61
C LEU A 112 4.23 -1.15 0.93
N THR A 113 4.43 -0.08 0.15
CA THR A 113 3.71 1.18 0.38
C THR A 113 2.19 1.04 0.23
N ILE A 114 1.72 0.38 -0.83
CA ILE A 114 0.28 0.18 -1.04
C ILE A 114 -0.32 -0.73 0.04
N SER A 115 0.46 -1.67 0.59
CA SER A 115 0.03 -2.49 1.73
C SER A 115 -0.32 -1.63 2.95
N ILE A 116 0.48 -0.61 3.25
CA ILE A 116 0.21 0.33 4.35
C ILE A 116 -1.11 1.07 4.08
N PHE A 117 -1.33 1.55 2.86
CA PHE A 117 -2.58 2.19 2.48
C PHE A 117 -3.80 1.25 2.57
N TYR A 118 -3.68 -0.01 2.16
CA TYR A 118 -4.75 -1.00 2.29
C TYR A 118 -5.11 -1.24 3.76
N VAL A 119 -4.12 -1.36 4.65
CA VAL A 119 -4.34 -1.51 6.10
C VAL A 119 -5.06 -0.30 6.67
N SER A 120 -4.65 0.93 6.30
CA SER A 120 -5.36 2.15 6.71
C SER A 120 -6.81 2.18 6.22
N CYS A 121 -7.05 1.77 4.97
CA CYS A 121 -8.41 1.72 4.41
C CYS A 121 -9.29 0.67 5.08
N LEU A 122 -8.73 -0.49 5.43
CA LEU A 122 -9.43 -1.57 6.16
C LEU A 122 -9.97 -1.08 7.52
N ILE A 123 -9.19 -0.26 8.24
CA ILE A 123 -9.65 0.36 9.50
C ILE A 123 -10.81 1.32 9.26
N LEU A 124 -10.86 1.99 8.11
CA LEU A 124 -11.94 2.92 7.73
C LEU A 124 -13.22 2.22 7.24
N VAL A 125 -13.21 0.90 6.98
CA VAL A 125 -14.39 0.17 6.48
C VAL A 125 -15.56 0.23 7.46
N PHE A 126 -15.30 0.32 8.77
CA PHE A 126 -16.34 0.45 9.80
C PHE A 126 -17.24 1.68 9.65
N PHE A 127 -16.88 2.64 8.78
CA PHE A 127 -17.61 3.89 8.54
C PHE A 127 -18.28 3.96 7.17
N PHE A 128 -18.40 2.84 6.45
CA PHE A 128 -18.85 2.74 5.06
C PHE A 128 -17.99 3.50 4.02
N ILE A 129 -17.37 4.62 4.38
CA ILE A 129 -16.43 5.38 3.55
C ILE A 129 -15.21 4.55 3.13
N GLY A 130 -14.79 3.59 3.96
CA GLY A 130 -13.69 2.69 3.64
C GLY A 130 -13.94 1.86 2.38
N PHE A 131 -15.19 1.50 2.05
CA PHE A 131 -15.48 0.78 0.80
C PHE A 131 -15.19 1.61 -0.45
N ILE A 132 -15.59 2.89 -0.44
CA ILE A 132 -15.31 3.81 -1.55
C ILE A 132 -13.80 4.01 -1.69
N LEU A 133 -13.11 4.20 -0.57
CA LEU A 133 -11.67 4.41 -0.57
C LEU A 133 -10.88 3.18 -1.03
N LEU A 134 -11.30 1.98 -0.63
CA LEU A 134 -10.73 0.71 -1.13
C LEU A 134 -10.92 0.57 -2.64
N GLY A 135 -12.10 0.92 -3.17
CA GLY A 135 -12.35 0.92 -4.61
C GLY A 135 -11.44 1.90 -5.37
N LEU A 136 -11.27 3.12 -4.85
CA LEU A 136 -10.36 4.10 -5.43
C LEU A 136 -8.90 3.63 -5.37
N LEU A 137 -8.48 3.06 -4.25
CA LEU A 137 -7.13 2.52 -4.06
C LEU A 137 -6.86 1.35 -5.01
N MET A 138 -7.85 0.48 -5.24
CA MET A 138 -7.77 -0.60 -6.21
C MET A 138 -7.52 -0.08 -7.63
N VAL A 139 -8.33 0.88 -8.09
CA VAL A 139 -8.17 1.48 -9.43
C VAL A 139 -6.81 2.15 -9.57
N PHE A 140 -6.38 2.90 -8.56
CA PHE A 140 -5.05 3.50 -8.51
C PHE A 140 -3.93 2.45 -8.60
N HIS A 141 -4.03 1.39 -7.81
CA HIS A 141 -3.05 0.30 -7.78
C HIS A 141 -2.92 -0.34 -9.18
N ILE A 142 -4.03 -0.73 -9.81
CA ILE A 142 -4.03 -1.31 -11.16
C ILE A 142 -3.39 -0.35 -12.17
N TRP A 143 -3.81 0.92 -12.16
CA TRP A 143 -3.29 1.92 -13.09
C TRP A 143 -1.77 2.09 -12.99
N VAL A 144 -1.24 2.20 -11.78
CA VAL A 144 0.21 2.37 -11.55
C VAL A 144 1.00 1.14 -12.02
N LEU A 145 0.49 -0.08 -11.78
CA LEU A 145 1.15 -1.33 -12.20
C LEU A 145 1.20 -1.45 -13.73
N VAL A 146 0.06 -1.25 -14.40
CA VAL A 146 -0.03 -1.31 -15.86
C VAL A 146 0.85 -0.24 -16.51
N ARG A 147 0.84 0.99 -15.97
CA ARG A 147 1.68 2.08 -16.46
C ARG A 147 3.17 1.75 -16.34
N ASN A 148 3.62 1.18 -15.21
CA ASN A 148 5.03 0.81 -15.03
C ASN A 148 5.43 -0.40 -15.86
N ALA A 149 4.54 -1.36 -16.05
CA ALA A 149 4.77 -2.48 -16.96
C ALA A 149 5.00 -2.03 -18.41
N TRP A 150 4.19 -1.08 -18.88
CA TRP A 150 4.38 -0.46 -20.19
C TRP A 150 5.70 0.30 -20.28
N ARG A 151 6.04 1.12 -19.26
CA ARG A 151 7.34 1.81 -19.21
C ARG A 151 8.52 0.85 -19.30
N ALA A 152 8.49 -0.23 -18.51
CA ALA A 152 9.53 -1.24 -18.51
C ALA A 152 9.66 -1.94 -19.88
N SER A 153 8.55 -2.13 -20.60
CA SER A 153 8.55 -2.72 -21.95
C SER A 153 9.26 -1.88 -23.01
N VAL A 154 9.40 -0.57 -22.76
CA VAL A 154 10.15 0.37 -23.62
C VAL A 154 11.45 0.84 -22.96
N ASN A 155 11.97 0.06 -22.00
CA ASN A 155 13.20 0.35 -21.27
C ASN A 155 13.22 1.72 -20.56
N LEU A 156 12.05 2.25 -20.21
CA LEU A 156 11.94 3.43 -19.37
C LEU A 156 11.99 3.02 -17.90
N PRO A 157 12.68 3.80 -17.05
CA PRO A 157 12.80 3.47 -15.65
C PRO A 157 11.45 3.48 -14.93
N ALA A 158 11.29 2.59 -13.95
CA ALA A 158 10.11 2.53 -13.12
C ALA A 158 9.87 3.84 -12.36
N ARG A 159 8.61 4.29 -12.32
CA ARG A 159 8.17 5.43 -11.51
C ARG A 159 6.87 5.09 -10.80
N TYR A 160 6.99 4.86 -9.51
CA TYR A 160 5.87 4.64 -8.61
C TYR A 160 5.57 5.93 -7.84
N PRO A 161 4.48 6.64 -8.17
CA PRO A 161 4.05 7.75 -7.34
C PRO A 161 3.71 7.22 -5.95
N LEU A 162 4.05 8.00 -4.94
CA LEU A 162 3.80 7.68 -3.54
C LEU A 162 4.57 6.45 -3.00
N SER A 163 5.60 5.96 -3.68
CA SER A 163 6.39 4.82 -3.18
C SER A 163 7.44 5.25 -2.16
N ILE A 164 7.59 4.46 -1.10
CA ILE A 164 8.66 4.60 -0.10
C ILE A 164 9.78 3.61 -0.43
N ASN A 165 11.03 4.06 -0.42
CA ASN A 165 12.18 3.21 -0.71
C ASN A 165 12.62 2.44 0.54
N PHE A 166 12.05 1.24 0.74
CA PHE A 166 12.47 0.33 1.81
C PHE A 166 13.75 -0.42 1.44
N LEU A 167 13.82 -0.84 0.18
CA LEU A 167 14.97 -1.50 -0.42
C LEU A 167 15.72 -0.46 -1.26
N ARG A 168 17.00 -0.25 -0.95
CA ARG A 168 17.94 0.57 -1.75
C ARG A 168 18.60 -0.31 -2.80
#